data_AF-A0A926X389-F1
#
_entry.id   AF-A0A926X389-F1
#
_cell.length_a   1.000
_cell.length_b   1.000
_cell.length_c   1.000
_cell.angle_alpha   90.00
_cell.angle_beta   90.00
_cell.angle_gamma   90.00
#
_symmetry.space_group_name_H-M   'P 1'
#
loop_
_entity.id
_entity.type
_entity.pdbx_description
1 polymer ?
#
loop_
_entity_poly.entity_id
_entity_poly.type
_entity_poly.pdbx_seq_one_letter_code
_entity_poly.pdbx_strand_id
1 'polypeptide(L)' 'MGGKTELDRVVAYIPPEWKQELEAWAEAEERSVSWLVAKLIDKALQERRSQHNPSKVVNMR' A
#
# COMPACT_ATOMS: atom_id res chain seq x y z
N MET A 1 -16.36 0.91 20.77
CA MET A 1 -16.19 -0.56 20.82
C MET A 1 -15.04 -0.94 19.90
N GLY A 2 -13.85 -1.18 20.48
CA GLY A 2 -12.61 -1.42 19.75
C GLY A 2 -12.50 -2.88 19.32
N GLY A 3 -12.76 -3.16 18.05
CA GLY A 3 -12.26 -4.37 17.42
C GLY A 3 -10.78 -4.20 17.19
N LYS A 4 -9.94 -4.94 17.91
CA LYS A 4 -8.52 -5.05 17.58
C LYS A 4 -8.44 -5.67 16.19
N THR A 5 -8.10 -4.87 15.19
CA THR A 5 -7.65 -5.39 13.90
C THR A 5 -6.37 -6.18 14.15
N GLU A 6 -6.40 -7.48 13.90
CA GLU A 6 -5.21 -8.35 13.93
C GLU A 6 -4.35 -8.02 12.71
N LEU A 7 -3.53 -6.98 12.84
CA LEU A 7 -2.58 -6.55 11.81
C LEU A 7 -1.17 -6.58 12.38
N ASP A 8 -0.26 -7.21 11.64
CA ASP A 8 1.16 -7.17 11.94
C ASP A 8 1.77 -5.83 11.56
N ARG A 9 2.76 -5.39 12.35
CA ARG A 9 3.51 -4.16 12.09
C ARG A 9 4.79 -4.47 11.33
N VAL A 10 5.04 -3.70 10.27
CA VAL A 10 6.35 -3.62 9.60
C VAL A 10 6.98 -2.27 9.91
N VAL A 11 8.30 -2.24 10.15
CA VAL A 11 9.08 -1.01 10.38
C VAL A 11 10.18 -0.93 9.33
N ALA A 12 10.28 0.22 8.66
CA ALA A 12 11.31 0.49 7.67
C ALA A 12 11.83 1.92 7.84
N TYR A 13 13.12 2.12 7.58
CA TYR A 13 13.71 3.44 7.47
C TYR A 13 13.53 3.95 6.04
N ILE A 14 13.09 5.21 5.91
CA ILE A 14 12.94 5.91 4.63
C ILE A 14 13.70 7.24 4.69
N PRO A 15 14.13 7.78 3.55
CA PRO A 15 14.65 9.14 3.48
C PRO A 15 13.68 10.17 4.10
N PRO A 16 14.17 11.19 4.82
CA PRO A 16 13.31 12.19 5.46
C PRO A 16 12.36 12.90 4.49
N GLU A 17 12.81 13.16 3.26
CA GLU A 17 12.03 13.78 2.20
C GLU A 17 10.79 12.94 1.83
N TRP A 18 10.93 11.61 1.77
CA TRP A 18 9.79 10.73 1.49
C TRP A 18 8.77 10.76 2.62
N LYS A 19 9.23 10.87 3.87
CA LYS A 19 8.32 11.00 5.00
C LYS A 19 7.49 12.28 4.89
N GLN A 20 8.12 13.41 4.55
CA GLN A 20 7.44 14.69 4.37
C GLN A 20 6.42 14.65 3.23
N GLU A 21 6.78 14.03 2.10
CA GLU A 21 5.86 13.84 0.97
C GLU A 21 4.64 12.97 1.36
N LEU A 22 4.86 11.88 2.09
CA LEU A 22 3.78 11.01 2.58
C LEU A 22 2.88 11.72 3.60
N GLU A 23 3.45 12.56 4.47
CA GLU A 23 2.69 13.37 5.43
C GLU A 23 1.79 14.39 4.72
N ALA A 24 2.35 15.14 3.76
CA ALA A 24 1.58 16.11 2.98
C ALA A 24 0.47 15.44 2.14
N TRP A 25 0.75 14.27 1.55
CA TRP A 25 -0.26 13.52 0.82
C TRP A 25 -1.38 13.02 1.75
N ALA A 26 -1.04 12.45 2.90
CA ALA A 26 -2.04 11.98 3.86
C ALA A 26 -2.93 13.12 4.38
N GLU A 27 -2.34 14.31 4.61
CA GLU A 27 -3.08 15.52 4.99
C GLU A 27 -4.08 15.94 3.90
N ALA A 28 -3.64 16.00 2.64
CA ALA A 28 -4.50 16.36 1.52
C ALA A 28 -5.70 15.41 1.32
N GLU A 29 -5.56 14.14 1.72
CA GLU A 29 -6.64 13.14 1.66
C GLU A 29 -7.46 13.02 2.95
N GLU A 30 -7.17 13.83 3.97
CA GLU A 30 -7.78 13.74 5.31
C GLU A 30 -7.65 12.32 5.90
N ARG A 31 -6.45 11.75 5.83
CA ARG A 31 -6.12 10.39 6.29
C ARG A 31 -4.84 10.38 7.14
N SER A 32 -4.62 9.27 7.84
CA SER A 32 -3.34 9.05 8.53
C SER A 32 -2.28 8.53 7.56
N VAL A 33 -1.01 8.84 7.82
CA VAL A 33 0.14 8.29 7.08
C VAL A 33 0.12 6.75 7.09
N SER A 34 -0.23 6.15 8.24
CA SER A 34 -0.36 4.70 8.35
C SER A 34 -1.41 4.10 7.42
N TRP A 35 -2.53 4.80 7.21
CA TRP A 35 -3.57 4.38 6.28
C TRP A 35 -3.08 4.50 4.83
N LEU A 36 -2.47 5.63 4.47
CA LEU A 36 -1.93 5.87 3.14
C LEU A 36 -0.89 4.80 2.76
N VAL A 37 0.09 4.57 3.63
CA VAL A 37 1.14 3.57 3.42
C VAL A 37 0.55 2.16 3.29
N ALA A 38 -0.46 1.80 4.09
CA ALA A 38 -1.14 0.52 3.95
C ALA A 38 -1.82 0.37 2.57
N LYS A 39 -2.42 1.43 2.03
CA LYS A 39 -3.02 1.43 0.69
C LYS A 39 -2.00 1.34 -0.44
N LEU A 40 -0.87 2.03 -0.31
CA LEU A 40 0.22 1.93 -1.26
C LEU A 40 0.81 0.52 -1.31
N ILE A 41 1.01 -0.11 -0.15
CA ILE A 41 1.48 -1.50 -0.04
C ILE A 41 0.47 -2.48 -0.65
N ASP A 42 -0.83 -2.34 -0.33
CA ASP A 42 -1.90 -3.18 -0.89
C ASP A 42 -1.91 -3.10 -2.43
N LYS A 43 -1.86 -1.88 -2.98
CA LYS A 43 -1.78 -1.66 -4.43
C LYS A 43 -0.57 -2.35 -5.06
N ALA A 44 0.63 -2.15 -4.51
CA ALA A 44 1.85 -2.77 -5.02
C ALA A 44 1.78 -4.32 -4.97
N LEU A 45 1.19 -4.90 -3.93
CA LEU A 45 0.99 -6.34 -3.83
C LEU A 45 -0.01 -6.87 -4.84
N GLN A 46 -1.11 -6.15 -5.09
CA GLN A 46 -2.10 -6.50 -6.11
C GLN A 46 -1.49 -6.46 -7.52
N GLU A 47 -0.71 -5.42 -7.83
CA GLU A 47 0.02 -5.28 -9.09
C GLU A 47 1.01 -6.43 -9.29
N ARG A 48 1.80 -6.76 -8.27
CA ARG A 48 2.73 -7.90 -8.30
C ARG A 48 2.00 -9.22 -8.57
N ARG A 49 0.90 -9.49 -7.86
CA ARG A 49 0.08 -10.70 -8.08
C ARG A 49 -0.49 -10.77 -9.49
N SER A 50 -0.88 -9.62 -10.05
CA SER A 50 -1.44 -9.53 -11.41
C SER A 50 -0.38 -9.81 -12.48
N GLN A 51 0.84 -9.33 -12.29
CA GLN A 51 1.96 -9.60 -13.21
C GLN A 51 2.42 -11.06 -13.18
N HIS A 52 2.30 -11.73 -12.03
CA HIS A 52 2.70 -13.13 -11.85
C HIS A 52 1.57 -14.14 -12.13
N ASN A 53 0.43 -13.72 -12.69
CA ASN A 53 -0.64 -14.65 -13.06
C ASN A 53 -0.55 -15.01 -14.56
N PRO A 54 0.12 -16.13 -14.94
CA PRO A 54 0.35 -16.51 -16.34
C PRO A 54 -0.94 -16.84 -17.11
N SER A 55 -2.08 -16.94 -16.42
CA SER A 55 -3.37 -17.36 -16.99
C SER A 55 -4.06 -16.31 -17.88
N LYS A 56 -3.52 -15.09 -18.03
CA LYS A 56 -4.13 -14.04 -18.86
C LYS A 56 -3.59 -13.97 -20.31
N VAL A 57 -2.64 -14.84 -20.67
CA VAL A 57 -2.02 -14.87 -22.02
C VAL A 57 -2.63 -15.94 -22.95
N VAL A 58 -3.48 -16.84 -22.46
CA VAL A 58 -4.08 -17.89 -23.30
C VAL A 58 -5.58 -17.65 -23.48
N ASN A 59 -5.92 -16.73 -24.39
CA ASN A 59 -7.03 -16.86 -25.34
C ASN A 59 -7.13 -15.60 -26.21
N MET A 60 -6.17 -15.44 -27.12
CA MET A 60 -6.43 -14.78 -28.39
C MET A 60 -6.21 -15.85 -29.47
N ARG A 61 -7.28 -16.60 -29.77
CA ARG A 61 -7.43 -17.40 -30.99
C ARG A 61 -8.78 -17.05 -31.58
#